data_AF-A0A0M3KGL5-F1
#
_entry.id   AF-A0A0M3KGL5-F1
#
_cell.length_a   1.000
_cell.length_b   1.000
_cell.length_c   1.000
_cell.angle_alpha   90.00
_cell.angle_beta   90.00
_cell.angle_gamma   90.00
#
_symmetry.space_group_name_H-M   'P 1'
#
loop_
_entity.id
_entity.type
_entity.pdbx_description
1 polymer ?
#
loop_
_entity_poly.entity_id
_entity_poly.type
_entity_poly.pdbx_seq_one_letter_code
_entity_poly.pdbx_strand_id
1 'polypeptide(L)'
;MNSFRLCCLLKRDANREEQYRVKQPEPIKYSWDKERPDPSQYQFTNLHGEVVAKLDGHVNGQQFIIDKCKECCILVLDHTACVNIDDCEKCLIVLGPCKGRFVVLKTCLRHVSIE
;
A
#
# COMPACT_ATOMS: atom_id res chain seq x y z
N MET A 1 -24.70 57.52 38.92
CA MET A 1 -23.36 56.94 39.13
C MET A 1 -23.48 55.44 39.24
N ASN A 2 -22.56 54.72 38.59
CA ASN A 2 -22.25 53.29 38.67
C ASN A 2 -23.26 52.36 37.98
N SER A 3 -23.03 51.92 36.73
CA SER A 3 -21.94 51.05 36.26
C SER A 3 -22.00 49.67 36.92
N PHE A 4 -22.46 48.64 36.22
CA PHE A 4 -21.58 47.76 35.44
C PHE A 4 -22.42 46.74 34.65
N ARG A 5 -21.89 46.42 33.48
CA ARG A 5 -22.43 45.50 32.47
C ARG A 5 -22.60 44.10 33.04
N LEU A 6 -23.82 43.54 33.00
CA LEU A 6 -24.05 42.10 33.14
C LEU A 6 -23.75 41.41 31.79
N CYS A 7 -22.48 41.46 31.39
CA CYS A 7 -21.95 40.63 30.32
C CYS A 7 -21.45 39.35 30.98
N CYS A 8 -22.22 38.27 30.93
CA CYS A 8 -21.77 36.89 30.78
C CYS A 8 -23.00 35.98 30.92
N LEU A 9 -23.49 35.54 29.77
CA LEU A 9 -24.35 34.38 29.64
C LEU A 9 -23.81 33.27 30.56
N LEU A 10 -24.64 32.87 31.52
CA LEU A 10 -24.54 31.60 32.22
C LEU A 10 -24.52 30.48 31.19
N LYS A 11 -23.34 30.21 30.61
CA LYS A 11 -23.03 28.93 29.98
C LYS A 11 -22.94 27.95 31.12
N ARG A 12 -24.12 27.46 31.51
CA ARG A 12 -24.40 26.23 32.25
C ARG A 12 -23.19 25.31 32.14
N ASP A 13 -22.51 25.12 33.27
CA ASP A 13 -21.30 24.31 33.40
C ASP A 13 -21.46 23.01 32.60
N ALA A 14 -20.82 22.97 31.42
CA ALA A 14 -20.50 21.72 30.78
C ALA A 14 -19.65 20.99 31.82
N ASN A 15 -20.21 19.90 32.33
CA ASN A 15 -19.76 19.22 33.52
C ASN A 15 -18.23 19.03 33.43
N ARG A 16 -17.46 19.75 34.25
CA ARG A 16 -15.98 19.82 34.16
C ARG A 16 -15.36 18.42 34.23
N GLU A 17 -16.10 17.49 34.84
CA GLU A 17 -15.79 16.07 34.97
C GLU A 17 -15.84 15.30 33.63
N GLU A 18 -16.65 15.72 32.65
CA GLU A 18 -16.64 15.13 31.30
C GLU A 18 -15.34 15.44 30.56
N GLN A 19 -14.70 16.58 30.82
CA GLN A 19 -13.43 16.96 30.22
C GLN A 19 -12.27 16.04 30.66
N TYR A 20 -12.39 15.41 31.84
CA TYR A 20 -11.41 14.45 32.37
C TYR A 20 -11.85 12.99 32.19
N ARG A 21 -12.97 12.72 31.52
CA ARG A 21 -13.41 11.36 31.24
C ARG A 21 -12.45 10.71 30.24
N VAL A 22 -11.48 9.97 30.78
CA VAL A 22 -10.59 9.12 30.00
C VAL A 22 -11.46 8.12 29.24
N LYS A 23 -11.60 8.31 27.92
CA LYS A 23 -12.14 7.27 27.05
C LYS A 23 -11.26 6.05 27.25
N GLN A 24 -11.87 4.89 27.52
CA GLN A 24 -11.10 3.66 27.64
C GLN A 24 -10.24 3.52 26.38
N PRO A 25 -8.91 3.39 26.52
CA PRO A 25 -8.06 3.23 25.36
C PRO A 25 -8.52 1.96 24.64
N GLU A 26 -8.77 2.07 23.34
CA GLU A 26 -8.88 0.88 22.50
C GLU A 26 -7.64 0.02 22.74
N PRO A 27 -7.78 -1.32 22.81
CA PRO A 27 -6.65 -2.19 23.08
C PRO A 27 -5.52 -1.90 22.08
N ILE A 28 -4.33 -1.62 22.60
CA ILE A 28 -3.14 -1.32 21.79
C ILE A 28 -2.85 -2.53 20.92
N LYS A 29 -3.16 -2.44 19.61
CA LYS A 29 -2.77 -3.45 18.62
C LYS A 29 -1.35 -3.16 18.16
N TYR A 30 -0.45 -4.09 18.43
CA TYR A 30 0.93 -4.02 17.99
C TYR A 30 1.06 -4.53 16.55
N SER A 31 2.19 -4.22 15.90
CA SER A 31 2.44 -4.62 14.50
C SER A 31 2.46 -6.13 14.28
N TRP A 32 2.81 -6.91 15.32
CA TRP A 32 2.79 -8.37 15.30
C TRP A 32 1.40 -8.98 15.53
N ASP A 33 0.43 -8.20 15.97
CA ASP A 33 -0.97 -8.64 16.12
C ASP A 33 -1.74 -8.59 14.79
N LYS A 34 -1.11 -8.05 13.74
CA LYS A 34 -1.66 -8.00 12.38
C LYS A 34 -1.30 -9.30 11.65
N GLU A 35 -2.27 -9.83 10.90
CA GLU A 35 -2.02 -10.92 9.98
C GLU A 35 -0.98 -10.50 8.94
N ARG A 36 0.02 -11.36 8.73
CA ARG A 36 1.03 -11.14 7.70
C ARG A 36 0.42 -11.48 6.35
N PRO A 37 0.57 -10.62 5.33
CA PRO A 37 0.18 -10.96 3.98
C PRO A 37 0.92 -12.22 3.53
N ASP A 38 0.23 -13.08 2.81
CA ASP A 38 0.86 -14.27 2.23
C ASP A 38 1.83 -13.83 1.12
N PRO A 39 3.14 -14.19 1.20
CA PRO A 39 4.12 -13.82 0.19
C PRO A 39 3.78 -14.37 -1.20
N SER A 40 3.03 -15.47 -1.29
CA SER A 40 2.67 -16.08 -2.58
C SER A 40 1.86 -15.15 -3.48
N GLN A 41 1.14 -14.18 -2.90
CA GLN A 41 0.27 -13.25 -3.64
C GLN A 41 1.03 -12.17 -4.40
N TYR A 42 2.31 -11.96 -4.05
CA TYR A 42 3.18 -10.89 -4.55
C TYR A 42 4.29 -11.42 -5.45
N GLN A 43 4.12 -12.62 -6.01
CA GLN A 43 5.08 -13.24 -6.89
C GLN A 43 4.41 -13.88 -8.10
N PHE A 44 5.06 -13.79 -9.25
CA PHE A 44 4.79 -14.61 -10.42
C PHE A 44 6.02 -15.45 -10.70
N THR A 45 5.89 -16.76 -10.55
CA THR A 45 7.00 -17.70 -10.70
C THR A 45 6.63 -18.85 -11.63
N ASN A 46 7.56 -19.24 -12.50
CA ASN A 46 7.42 -20.40 -13.40
C ASN A 46 6.19 -20.38 -14.33
N LEU A 47 5.77 -19.19 -14.79
CA LEU A 47 4.68 -19.08 -15.75
C LEU A 47 5.18 -19.34 -17.18
N HIS A 48 4.34 -19.98 -18.02
CA HIS A 48 4.69 -20.29 -19.40
C HIS A 48 3.52 -20.08 -20.37
N GLY A 49 3.65 -19.14 -21.31
CA GLY A 49 2.62 -18.89 -22.33
C GLY A 49 1.31 -18.30 -21.79
N GLU A 50 1.33 -17.72 -20.59
CA GLU A 50 0.14 -17.22 -19.91
C GLU A 50 0.07 -15.69 -19.91
N VAL A 51 -1.16 -15.17 -19.80
CA VAL A 51 -1.42 -13.75 -19.59
C VAL A 51 -1.92 -13.56 -18.17
N VAL A 52 -1.10 -12.95 -17.32
CA VAL A 52 -1.43 -12.69 -15.92
C VAL A 52 -1.46 -11.20 -15.64
N ALA A 53 -2.40 -10.80 -14.79
CA ALA A 53 -2.58 -9.41 -14.43
C ALA A 53 -2.84 -9.23 -12.93
N LYS A 54 -2.29 -8.15 -12.38
CA LYS A 54 -2.68 -7.59 -11.07
C LYS A 54 -3.29 -6.23 -11.33
N LEU A 55 -4.50 -6.04 -10.83
CA LEU A 55 -5.21 -4.77 -10.89
C LEU A 55 -4.90 -3.94 -9.64
N ASP A 56 -5.34 -2.68 -9.64
CA ASP A 56 -5.26 -1.77 -8.50
C ASP A 56 -5.77 -2.44 -7.20
N GLY A 57 -5.04 -2.23 -6.11
CA GLY A 57 -5.34 -2.75 -4.77
C GLY A 57 -4.85 -4.17 -4.49
N HIS A 58 -4.29 -4.89 -5.47
CA HIS A 58 -3.80 -6.26 -5.25
C HIS A 58 -2.37 -6.32 -4.70
N VAL A 59 -1.53 -5.34 -5.01
CA VAL A 59 -0.14 -5.25 -4.57
C VAL A 59 0.00 -4.22 -3.44
N ASN A 60 -0.81 -3.15 -3.46
CA ASN A 60 -0.94 -2.16 -2.38
C ASN A 60 0.42 -1.64 -1.87
N GLY A 61 1.32 -1.33 -2.80
CA GLY A 61 2.64 -0.77 -2.49
C GLY A 61 3.64 -1.77 -1.89
N GLN A 62 3.38 -3.08 -1.93
CA GLN A 62 4.37 -4.10 -1.55
C GLN A 62 5.43 -4.30 -2.65
N GLN A 63 6.49 -5.04 -2.31
CA GLN A 63 7.46 -5.51 -3.29
C GLN A 63 6.87 -6.65 -4.11
N PHE A 64 7.13 -6.66 -5.42
CA PHE A 64 6.64 -7.69 -6.34
C PHE A 64 7.80 -8.43 -6.99
N ILE A 65 7.67 -9.75 -7.15
CA ILE A 65 8.72 -10.62 -7.71
C ILE A 65 8.21 -11.32 -8.97
N ILE A 66 9.00 -11.28 -10.04
CA ILE A 66 8.76 -12.00 -11.29
C ILE A 66 10.00 -12.85 -11.57
N ASP A 67 9.85 -14.18 -11.52
CA ASP A 67 10.96 -15.13 -11.66
C ASP A 67 10.63 -16.24 -12.66
N LYS A 68 11.59 -16.63 -13.50
CA LYS A 68 11.51 -17.81 -14.40
C LYS A 68 10.26 -17.87 -15.28
N CYS A 69 9.78 -16.74 -15.77
CA CYS A 69 8.62 -16.69 -16.67
C CYS A 69 9.06 -16.75 -18.14
N LYS A 70 8.33 -17.48 -18.98
CA LYS A 70 8.65 -17.66 -20.42
C LYS A 70 7.44 -17.41 -21.31
N GLU A 71 7.63 -16.61 -22.36
CA GLU A 71 6.58 -16.31 -23.35
C GLU A 71 5.26 -15.82 -22.71
N CYS A 72 5.36 -15.12 -21.58
CA CYS A 72 4.20 -14.63 -20.82
C CYS A 72 3.93 -13.14 -21.06
N CYS A 73 2.68 -12.73 -20.87
CA CYS A 73 2.31 -11.32 -20.75
C CYS A 73 1.94 -11.03 -19.29
N ILE A 74 2.71 -10.16 -18.64
CA ILE A 74 2.56 -9.83 -17.23
C ILE A 74 2.20 -8.36 -17.11
N LEU A 75 1.03 -8.09 -16.52
CA LEU A 75 0.48 -6.75 -16.36
C LEU A 75 0.33 -6.45 -14.86
N VAL A 76 1.20 -5.64 -14.28
CA VAL A 76 1.10 -5.21 -12.88
C VAL A 76 0.60 -3.77 -12.87
N LEU A 77 -0.72 -3.58 -12.89
CA LEU A 77 -1.39 -2.28 -12.98
C LEU A 77 -1.74 -1.73 -11.59
N ASP A 78 -0.77 -1.76 -10.68
CA ASP A 78 -0.91 -1.25 -9.32
C ASP A 78 0.35 -0.49 -8.92
N HIS A 79 0.24 0.33 -7.88
CA HIS A 79 1.39 0.97 -7.26
C HIS A 79 2.21 -0.07 -6.49
N THR A 80 3.52 -0.07 -6.71
CA THR A 80 4.43 -1.04 -6.08
C THR A 80 5.59 -0.32 -5.40
N ALA A 81 6.18 -0.92 -4.37
CA ALA A 81 7.39 -0.35 -3.76
C ALA A 81 8.62 -0.60 -4.62
N CYS A 82 8.77 -1.84 -5.09
CA CYS A 82 9.89 -2.32 -5.89
C CYS A 82 9.43 -3.54 -6.69
N VAL A 83 9.95 -3.71 -7.90
CA VAL A 83 9.71 -4.90 -8.72
C VAL A 83 11.04 -5.56 -9.06
N ASN A 84 11.17 -6.84 -8.73
CA ASN A 84 12.32 -7.67 -9.06
C ASN A 84 11.97 -8.56 -10.25
N ILE A 85 12.76 -8.50 -11.31
CA ILE A 85 12.56 -9.33 -12.50
C ILE A 85 13.85 -10.10 -12.78
N ASP A 86 13.76 -11.42 -12.68
CA ASP A 86 14.89 -12.36 -12.84
C ASP A 86 14.50 -13.51 -13.78
N ASP A 87 15.46 -13.98 -14.59
CA ASP A 87 15.37 -15.15 -15.49
C ASP A 87 14.11 -15.23 -16.38
N CYS A 88 13.67 -14.09 -16.93
CA CYS A 88 12.48 -14.03 -17.80
C CYS A 88 12.85 -13.98 -19.29
N GLU A 89 12.26 -14.89 -20.09
CA GLU A 89 12.54 -15.00 -21.52
C GLU A 89 11.30 -14.66 -22.35
N LYS A 90 11.47 -13.80 -23.37
CA LYS A 90 10.41 -13.38 -24.31
C LYS A 90 9.09 -12.94 -23.64
N CYS A 91 9.15 -12.39 -22.42
CA CYS A 91 7.97 -11.90 -21.74
C CYS A 91 7.69 -10.43 -22.09
N LEU A 92 6.41 -10.06 -22.13
CA LEU A 92 5.98 -8.66 -22.13
C LEU A 92 5.59 -8.29 -20.70
N ILE A 93 6.30 -7.34 -20.10
CA ILE A 93 6.06 -6.91 -18.72
C ILE A 93 5.69 -5.42 -18.73
N VAL A 94 4.51 -5.12 -18.22
CA VAL A 94 4.00 -3.75 -18.01
C VAL A 94 3.82 -3.53 -16.52
N LEU A 95 4.42 -2.46 -16.01
CA LEU A 95 4.38 -2.11 -14.59
C LEU A 95 3.69 -0.75 -14.42
N GLY A 96 2.91 -0.66 -13.34
CA GLY A 96 2.34 0.58 -12.84
C GLY A 96 3.35 1.40 -12.05
N PRO A 97 2.89 2.48 -11.40
CA PRO A 97 3.75 3.43 -10.71
C PRO A 97 4.58 2.77 -9.60
N CYS A 98 5.90 2.87 -9.70
CA CYS A 98 6.81 2.34 -8.69
C CYS A 98 7.26 3.46 -7.75
N LYS A 99 7.13 3.28 -6.44
CA LYS A 99 7.57 4.25 -5.42
C LYS A 99 9.08 4.33 -5.34
N GLY A 100 9.78 3.22 -5.62
CA GLY A 100 11.22 3.17 -5.76
C GLY A 100 11.67 3.59 -7.16
N ARG A 101 12.76 4.36 -7.26
CA ARG A 101 13.44 4.69 -8.54
C ARG A 101 14.17 3.49 -9.17
N PHE A 102 14.18 2.34 -8.49
CA PHE A 102 15.04 1.21 -8.79
C PHE A 102 14.17 0.02 -9.23
N VAL A 103 14.04 -0.18 -10.54
CA VAL A 103 13.57 -1.44 -11.11
C VAL A 103 14.83 -2.28 -11.36
N VAL A 104 15.00 -3.39 -10.63
CA VAL A 104 16.15 -4.28 -10.80
C VAL A 104 15.85 -5.23 -11.94
N LEU A 105 16.39 -4.92 -13.12
CA LEU A 105 16.27 -5.75 -14.32
C LEU A 105 17.53 -6.63 -14.43
N LYS A 106 17.40 -7.95 -14.28
CA LYS A 106 18.45 -8.89 -14.67
C LYS A 106 17.98 -9.62 -15.93
N THR A 107 18.61 -9.27 -17.06
CA THR A 107 18.40 -9.84 -18.40
C THR A 107 16.94 -10.02 -18.85
N CYS A 108 16.34 -8.95 -19.41
CA CYS A 108 15.01 -9.01 -20.05
C CYS A 108 15.07 -8.32 -21.41
N LEU A 109 14.47 -8.94 -22.44
CA LEU A 109 14.63 -8.50 -23.83
C LEU A 109 13.76 -7.30 -24.23
N ARG A 110 12.67 -6.96 -23.51
CA ARG A 110 11.86 -5.75 -23.74
C ARG A 110 11.11 -5.37 -22.46
N HIS A 111 11.24 -4.12 -22.01
CA HIS A 111 10.54 -3.56 -20.85
C HIS A 111 9.92 -2.21 -21.23
N VAL A 112 8.68 -1.96 -20.80
CA VAL A 112 7.96 -0.69 -21.00
C VAL A 112 7.45 -0.22 -19.63
N SER A 113 8.11 0.80 -19.07
CA SER A 113 7.56 1.56 -17.95
C SER A 113 6.69 2.68 -18.49
N ILE A 114 5.51 2.85 -17.90
CA ILE A 114 4.63 3.99 -18.17
C ILE A 114 4.79 4.92 -16.95
N GLU A 115 5.41 6.08 -17.15
CA GLU A 115 5.51 7.15 -16.14
C GLU A 115 4.20 7.93 -15.99
#